data_AF-A0A654U1E2-F1
#
_entry.id   AF-A0A654U1E2-F1
#
_cell.length_a   1.000
_cell.length_b   1.000
_cell.length_c   1.000
_cell.angle_alpha   90.00
_cell.angle_beta   90.00
_cell.angle_gamma   90.00
#
_symmetry.space_group_name_H-M   'P 1'
#
loop_
_entity.id
_entity.type
_entity.pdbx_description
1 polymer ?
#
loop_
_entity_poly.entity_id
_entity_poly.type
_entity_poly.pdbx_seq_one_letter_code
_entity_poly.pdbx_strand_id
1 'polypeptide(L)'
;MALLTQVGKLPVRVGRDVPGFIGNRLQHALWREAIALVAEGVCDPKTVDLVVRNTIGLRLATLGPLENADYIGLDLTLAIHDAVIPSLNHDPHPSPLLRELVAAGQLGARTGHGFLDWPAGAREATTARLAQHIAAQLQANEKGRGT
;
A
#
# COMPACT_ATOMS: atom_id res chain seq x y z
N MET A 1 7.27 8.43 23.94
CA MET A 1 6.71 7.07 23.70
C MET A 1 5.69 6.71 24.76
N ALA A 2 6.04 6.75 26.07
CA ALA A 2 5.15 6.37 27.18
C ALA A 2 3.72 6.95 27.13
N LEU A 3 3.56 8.27 26.93
CA LEU A 3 2.23 8.92 26.86
C LEU A 3 1.33 8.32 25.76
N LEU A 4 1.88 8.09 24.56
CA LEU A 4 1.12 7.56 23.43
C LEU A 4 0.72 6.11 23.66
N THR A 5 1.61 5.32 24.25
CA THR A 5 1.30 3.94 24.66
C THR A 5 0.21 3.90 25.73
N GLN A 6 0.24 4.82 26.70
CA GLN A 6 -0.76 4.88 27.78
C GLN A 6 -2.18 5.15 27.27
N VAL A 7 -2.32 5.87 26.15
CA VAL A 7 -3.61 6.10 25.48
C VAL A 7 -3.91 5.06 24.38
N GLY A 8 -3.24 3.90 24.41
CA GLY A 8 -3.51 2.77 23.51
C GLY A 8 -3.00 2.95 22.08
N LYS A 9 -2.08 3.88 21.81
CA LYS A 9 -1.43 4.01 20.49
C LYS A 9 -0.17 3.16 20.42
N LEU A 10 0.25 2.87 19.19
CA LEU A 10 1.51 2.17 18.88
C LEU A 10 2.50 3.19 18.29
N PRO A 11 3.23 3.95 19.13
CA PRO A 11 4.07 5.01 18.63
C PRO A 11 5.37 4.46 18.02
N VAL A 12 5.81 5.06 16.91
CA VAL A 12 7.05 4.71 16.22
C VAL A 12 7.98 5.92 16.25
N ARG A 13 9.28 5.68 16.46
CA ARG A 13 10.30 6.73 16.39
C ARG A 13 10.83 6.86 14.97
N VAL A 14 10.70 8.05 14.39
CA VAL A 14 11.37 8.41 13.14
C VAL A 14 12.74 9.01 13.47
N GLY A 15 13.82 8.35 13.06
CA GLY A 15 15.19 8.73 13.45
C GLY A 15 15.69 10.03 12.80
N ARG A 16 15.19 10.35 11.60
CA ARG A 16 15.45 11.59 10.87
C ARG A 16 14.22 11.97 10.06
N ASP A 17 13.89 13.25 10.06
CA ASP A 17 12.77 13.73 9.25
C ASP A 17 13.06 13.60 7.75
N VAL A 18 12.06 13.12 7.01
CA VAL A 18 12.11 12.93 5.56
C VAL A 18 10.71 13.16 4.99
N PRO A 19 10.58 13.70 3.76
CA PRO A 19 9.28 13.84 3.12
C PRO A 19 8.54 12.50 3.06
N GLY A 20 7.33 12.47 3.65
CA GLY A 20 6.48 11.29 3.75
C GLY A 20 6.78 10.34 4.93
N PHE A 21 7.70 10.70 5.83
CA PHE A 21 8.10 9.85 6.97
C PHE A 21 8.41 8.40 6.53
N ILE A 22 7.98 7.38 7.29
CA ILE A 22 8.22 5.97 6.93
C ILE A 22 7.06 5.44 6.06
N GLY A 23 5.83 5.51 6.59
CA GLY A 23 4.65 4.89 5.99
C GLY A 23 4.30 5.46 4.61
N ASN A 24 4.19 6.79 4.47
CA ASN A 24 3.79 7.37 3.19
C ASN A 24 4.88 7.16 2.13
N ARG A 25 6.16 7.10 2.51
CA ARG A 25 7.25 6.78 1.57
C ARG A 25 7.10 5.39 0.98
N LEU A 26 6.90 4.37 1.82
CA LEU A 26 6.70 2.98 1.37
C LEU A 26 5.44 2.86 0.52
N GLN A 27 4.35 3.50 0.95
CA GLN A 27 3.08 3.51 0.21
C GLN A 27 3.24 4.13 -1.19
N HIS A 28 3.91 5.29 -1.30
CA HIS A 28 4.10 5.93 -2.60
C HIS A 28 5.11 5.22 -3.50
N ALA A 29 6.08 4.48 -2.94
CA ALA A 29 6.94 3.61 -3.74
C ALA A 29 6.14 2.49 -4.42
N LEU A 30 5.25 1.82 -3.66
CA LEU A 30 4.34 0.82 -4.21
C LEU A 30 3.40 1.41 -5.27
N TRP A 31 2.82 2.59 -4.99
CA TRP A 31 1.91 3.24 -5.93
C TRP A 31 2.59 3.71 -7.21
N ARG A 32 3.84 4.19 -7.13
CA ARG A 32 4.59 4.60 -8.31
C ARG A 32 4.72 3.44 -9.29
N GLU A 33 5.12 2.28 -8.79
CA GLU A 33 5.26 1.08 -9.61
C GLU A 33 3.92 0.57 -10.13
N ALA A 34 2.90 0.52 -9.27
CA ALA A 34 1.54 0.12 -9.65
C ALA A 34 0.99 0.97 -10.80
N ILE A 35 1.17 2.30 -10.73
CA ILE A 35 0.71 3.22 -11.78
C ILE A 35 1.55 3.06 -13.05
N ALA A 36 2.87 2.81 -12.92
CA ALA A 36 3.74 2.58 -14.08
C ALA A 36 3.33 1.34 -14.87
N LEU A 37 3.07 0.21 -14.19
CA LEU A 37 2.60 -1.03 -14.82
C LEU A 37 1.28 -0.83 -15.59
N VAL A 38 0.37 -0.02 -15.05
CA VAL A 38 -0.88 0.34 -15.75
C VAL A 38 -0.60 1.24 -16.96
N ALA A 39 0.24 2.26 -16.79
CA ALA A 39 0.57 3.20 -17.85
C ALA A 39 1.29 2.54 -19.03
N GLU A 40 2.11 1.52 -18.75
CA GLU A 40 2.83 0.72 -19.74
C GLU A 40 1.95 -0.38 -20.38
N GLY A 41 0.69 -0.53 -19.93
CA GLY A 41 -0.25 -1.50 -20.46
C GLY A 41 0.06 -2.95 -20.06
N VAL A 42 0.91 -3.18 -19.06
CA VAL A 42 1.25 -4.52 -18.56
C VAL A 42 0.02 -5.19 -17.95
N CYS A 43 -0.83 -4.41 -17.28
CA CYS A 43 -2.08 -4.89 -16.70
C CYS A 43 -3.07 -3.74 -16.47
N ASP A 44 -4.34 -4.07 -16.22
CA ASP A 44 -5.34 -3.09 -15.83
C ASP A 44 -5.32 -2.81 -14.30
N PRO A 45 -5.89 -1.68 -13.85
CA PRO A 45 -5.90 -1.31 -12.44
C PRO A 45 -6.56 -2.33 -11.50
N LYS A 46 -7.59 -3.06 -11.93
CA LYS A 46 -8.25 -4.09 -11.10
C LYS A 46 -7.33 -5.28 -10.89
N THR A 47 -6.56 -5.64 -11.92
CA THR A 47 -5.56 -6.71 -11.85
C THR A 47 -4.45 -6.38 -10.85
N VAL A 48 -3.89 -5.16 -10.88
CA VAL A 48 -2.91 -4.71 -9.88
C VAL A 48 -3.46 -4.87 -8.46
N ASP A 49 -4.66 -4.35 -8.22
CA ASP A 49 -5.32 -4.38 -6.92
C ASP A 49 -5.57 -5.81 -6.42
N LEU A 50 -5.95 -6.72 -7.33
CA LEU A 50 -6.18 -8.13 -7.01
C LEU A 50 -4.88 -8.80 -6.58
N VAL A 51 -3.79 -8.61 -7.33
CA VAL A 51 -2.47 -9.17 -7.01
C VAL A 51 -1.99 -8.63 -5.67
N VAL A 52 -2.00 -7.32 -5.48
CA VAL A 52 -1.52 -6.69 -4.24
C VAL A 52 -2.31 -7.20 -3.03
N ARG A 53 -3.65 -7.22 -3.11
CA ARG A 53 -4.50 -7.64 -1.98
C ARG A 53 -4.29 -9.10 -1.58
N ASN A 54 -4.10 -10.00 -2.55
CA ASN A 54 -4.02 -11.44 -2.30
C ASN A 54 -2.60 -11.99 -2.13
N THR A 55 -1.56 -11.17 -2.32
CA THR A 55 -0.16 -11.64 -2.23
C THR A 55 0.65 -10.78 -1.25
N ILE A 56 0.98 -9.55 -1.64
CA ILE A 56 1.84 -8.64 -0.88
C ILE A 56 1.08 -8.15 0.37
N GLY A 57 -0.11 -7.60 0.19
CA GLY A 57 -0.95 -7.07 1.27
C GLY A 57 -1.36 -8.13 2.30
N LEU A 58 -1.64 -9.36 1.85
CA LEU A 58 -1.96 -10.48 2.73
C LEU A 58 -0.81 -10.79 3.70
N ARG A 59 0.44 -10.81 3.21
CA ARG A 59 1.63 -11.13 4.01
C ARG A 59 2.06 -9.97 4.90
N LEU A 60 2.02 -8.73 4.39
CA LEU A 60 2.56 -7.55 5.07
C LEU A 60 1.90 -7.24 6.42
N ALA A 61 0.65 -7.67 6.63
CA ALA A 61 -0.03 -7.48 7.91
C ALA A 61 0.54 -8.37 9.04
N THR A 62 1.17 -9.49 8.68
CA THR A 62 1.73 -10.47 9.62
C THR A 62 3.26 -10.40 9.64
N LEU A 63 3.88 -10.22 8.47
CA LEU A 63 5.32 -10.25 8.30
C LEU A 63 5.77 -8.97 7.61
N GLY A 64 6.42 -8.08 8.37
CA GLY A 64 6.91 -6.81 7.85
C GLY A 64 7.94 -7.00 6.73
N PRO A 65 8.23 -6.00 5.89
CA PRO A 65 9.09 -6.18 4.72
C PRO A 65 10.52 -6.63 5.07
N LEU A 66 11.09 -6.12 6.17
CA LEU A 66 12.43 -6.50 6.63
C LEU A 66 12.44 -7.88 7.27
N GLU A 67 11.46 -8.18 8.12
CA GLU A 67 11.31 -9.51 8.72
C GLU A 67 11.06 -10.59 7.65
N ASN A 68 10.30 -10.26 6.60
CA ASN A 68 10.10 -11.13 5.46
C ASN A 68 11.40 -11.34 4.66
N ALA A 69 12.23 -10.31 4.48
CA ALA A 69 13.52 -10.44 3.81
C ALA A 69 14.47 -11.36 4.60
N ASP A 70 14.52 -11.21 5.93
CA ASP A 70 15.28 -12.10 6.81
C ASP A 70 14.73 -13.54 6.74
N TYR A 71 13.40 -13.70 6.73
CA TYR A 71 12.73 -15.01 6.69
C TYR A 71 13.01 -15.77 5.39
N ILE A 72 13.03 -15.10 4.23
CA ILE A 72 13.29 -15.76 2.94
C ILE A 72 14.78 -15.98 2.66
N GLY A 73 15.66 -15.20 3.30
CA GLY A 73 17.09 -15.17 3.04
C GLY A 73 17.55 -13.89 2.35
N LEU A 74 18.58 -13.24 2.92
CA LEU A 74 19.12 -11.98 2.41
C LEU A 74 19.93 -12.15 1.11
N ASP A 75 20.53 -13.32 0.90
CA ASP A 75 21.20 -13.70 -0.34
C ASP A 75 20.21 -13.81 -1.51
N LEU A 76 19.07 -14.46 -1.28
CA LEU A 76 17.98 -14.52 -2.26
C LEU A 76 17.37 -13.13 -2.48
N THR A 77 17.16 -12.36 -1.42
CA THR A 77 16.66 -10.99 -1.52
C THR A 77 17.59 -10.12 -2.38
N LEU A 78 18.91 -10.23 -2.18
CA LEU A 78 19.92 -9.53 -2.98
C LEU A 78 19.83 -9.93 -4.45
N ALA A 79 19.78 -11.24 -4.74
CA ALA A 79 19.68 -11.73 -6.11
C ALA A 79 18.39 -11.23 -6.83
N ILE A 80 17.26 -11.20 -6.11
CA ILE A 80 16.00 -10.63 -6.63
C ILE A 80 16.16 -9.14 -6.89
N HIS A 81 16.80 -8.40 -5.98
CA HIS A 81 17.04 -6.98 -6.15
C HIS A 81 17.89 -6.68 -7.39
N ASP A 82 18.99 -7.41 -7.61
CA ASP A 82 19.85 -7.24 -8.78
C ASP A 82 19.09 -7.49 -10.09
N ALA A 83 18.12 -8.42 -10.08
CA ALA A 83 17.32 -8.74 -11.25
C ALA A 83 16.15 -7.76 -11.50
N VAL A 84 15.48 -7.31 -10.44
CA VAL A 84 14.18 -6.61 -10.54
C VAL A 84 14.31 -5.09 -10.36
N ILE A 85 15.15 -4.60 -9.44
CA ILE A 85 15.24 -3.15 -9.17
C ILE A 85 15.58 -2.33 -10.42
N PRO A 86 16.49 -2.75 -11.31
CA PRO A 86 16.81 -1.99 -12.52
C PRO A 86 15.62 -1.77 -13.45
N SER A 87 14.60 -2.65 -13.42
CA SER A 87 13.40 -2.51 -14.25
C SER A 87 12.26 -1.75 -13.59
N LEU A 88 12.35 -1.47 -12.27
CA LEU A 88 11.31 -0.71 -11.59
C LEU A 88 11.29 0.75 -12.04
N ASN A 89 10.10 1.35 -12.01
CA ASN A 89 9.96 2.77 -12.26
C ASN A 89 10.71 3.59 -11.22
N HIS A 90 11.55 4.51 -11.71
CA HIS A 90 12.37 5.41 -10.90
C HIS A 90 12.15 6.89 -11.26
N ASP A 91 11.05 7.21 -11.96
CA ASP A 91 10.74 8.59 -12.34
C ASP A 91 10.55 9.45 -11.07
N PRO A 92 11.28 10.57 -10.92
CA PRO A 92 11.10 11.45 -9.77
C PRO A 92 9.82 12.30 -9.84
N HIS A 93 9.05 12.23 -10.94
CA HIS A 93 7.82 12.97 -11.15
C HIS A 93 6.58 12.07 -11.16
N PRO A 94 5.39 12.64 -10.88
CA PRO A 94 4.12 11.93 -11.06
C PRO A 94 3.94 11.44 -12.50
N SER A 95 3.47 10.19 -12.63
CA SER A 95 3.13 9.56 -13.91
C SER A 95 2.23 10.45 -14.78
N PRO A 96 2.50 10.56 -16.10
CA PRO A 96 1.63 11.25 -17.05
C PRO A 96 0.17 10.76 -16.99
N LEU A 97 -0.05 9.44 -16.86
CA LEU A 97 -1.38 8.85 -16.71
C LEU A 97 -2.16 9.45 -15.53
N LEU A 98 -1.50 9.63 -14.38
CA LEU A 98 -2.14 10.25 -13.22
C LEU A 98 -2.53 11.71 -13.51
N ARG A 99 -1.68 12.44 -14.24
CA ARG A 99 -1.97 13.83 -14.63
C ARG A 99 -3.14 13.91 -15.61
N GLU A 100 -3.22 12.99 -16.55
CA GLU A 100 -4.31 12.88 -17.52
C GLU A 100 -5.66 12.62 -16.83
N LEU A 101 -5.71 11.64 -15.91
CA LEU A 101 -6.92 11.36 -15.12
C LEU A 101 -7.39 12.60 -14.35
N VAL A 102 -6.46 13.32 -13.71
CA VAL A 102 -6.78 14.54 -12.97
C VAL A 102 -7.26 15.65 -13.91
N ALA A 103 -6.60 15.85 -15.05
CA ALA A 103 -6.98 16.85 -16.04
C ALA A 103 -8.37 16.57 -16.64
N ALA A 104 -8.74 15.29 -16.77
CA ALA A 104 -10.07 14.86 -17.21
C ALA A 104 -11.16 14.93 -16.12
N GLY A 105 -10.84 15.39 -14.91
CA GLY A 105 -11.79 15.43 -13.79
C GLY A 105 -12.13 14.05 -13.20
N GLN A 106 -11.34 13.03 -13.51
CA GLN A 106 -11.50 11.66 -13.00
C GLN A 106 -10.75 11.50 -11.68
N LEU A 107 -11.29 12.12 -10.63
CA LEU A 107 -10.67 12.29 -9.32
C LEU A 107 -10.94 11.13 -8.34
N GLY A 108 -11.34 9.96 -8.85
CA GLY A 108 -11.63 8.75 -8.09
C GLY A 108 -13.04 8.68 -7.53
N ALA A 109 -13.21 8.06 -6.36
CA ALA A 109 -14.51 7.71 -5.79
C ALA A 109 -15.49 8.88 -5.64
N ARG A 110 -14.98 10.10 -5.43
CA ARG A 110 -15.82 11.30 -5.28
C ARG A 110 -16.44 11.80 -6.59
N THR A 111 -15.85 11.45 -7.74
CA THR A 111 -16.31 11.84 -9.08
C THR A 111 -16.84 10.65 -9.88
N GLY A 112 -17.00 9.48 -9.23
CA GLY A 112 -17.50 8.26 -9.88
C GLY A 112 -16.49 7.54 -10.77
N HIS A 113 -15.32 8.12 -11.03
CA HIS A 113 -14.30 7.55 -11.91
C HIS A 113 -12.90 8.05 -11.55
N GLY A 114 -11.90 7.17 -11.66
CA GLY A 114 -10.46 7.44 -11.55
C GLY A 114 -9.68 6.34 -12.27
N PHE A 115 -8.73 5.68 -11.59
CA PHE A 115 -8.18 4.41 -12.10
C PHE A 115 -9.22 3.27 -12.16
N LEU A 116 -10.28 3.39 -11.36
CA LEU A 116 -11.39 2.43 -11.28
C LEU A 116 -12.71 3.16 -11.47
N ASP A 117 -13.72 2.43 -11.92
CA ASP A 117 -15.12 2.86 -11.88
C ASP A 117 -15.65 2.83 -10.44
N TRP A 118 -16.36 3.88 -10.06
CA TRP A 118 -17.00 4.02 -8.76
C TRP A 118 -18.50 4.29 -8.93
N PRO A 119 -19.31 3.24 -9.16
CA PRO A 119 -20.75 3.40 -9.26
C PRO A 119 -21.34 3.92 -7.94
N ALA A 120 -22.55 4.47 -8.01
CA ALA A 120 -23.25 4.99 -6.84
C ALA A 120 -23.30 3.94 -5.71
N GLY A 121 -22.92 4.34 -4.49
CA GLY A 121 -22.86 3.45 -3.32
C GLY A 121 -21.54 2.68 -3.15
N ALA A 122 -20.65 2.64 -4.16
CA ALA A 122 -19.40 1.88 -4.08
C ALA A 122 -18.42 2.43 -3.04
N ARG A 123 -18.41 3.76 -2.85
CA ARG A 123 -17.55 4.43 -1.86
C ARG A 123 -17.99 4.08 -0.44
N GLU A 124 -19.29 4.11 -0.18
CA GLU A 124 -19.92 3.77 1.09
C GLU A 124 -19.69 2.30 1.41
N ALA A 125 -19.93 1.41 0.44
CA ALA A 125 -19.67 -0.02 0.58
C ALA A 125 -18.19 -0.32 0.87
N THR A 126 -17.27 0.35 0.17
CA THR A 126 -15.83 0.21 0.43
C THR A 126 -15.44 0.69 1.82
N THR A 127 -16.03 1.80 2.28
CA THR A 127 -15.81 2.33 3.63
C THR A 127 -16.28 1.34 4.69
N ALA A 128 -17.49 0.78 4.53
CA ALA A 128 -18.02 -0.23 5.44
C ALA A 128 -17.15 -1.49 5.49
N ARG A 129 -16.73 -1.99 4.31
CA ARG A 129 -15.83 -3.15 4.20
C ARG A 129 -14.48 -2.90 4.89
N LEU A 130 -13.89 -1.73 4.71
CA LEU A 130 -12.63 -1.37 5.35
C LEU A 130 -12.78 -1.32 6.88
N ALA A 131 -13.84 -0.70 7.38
CA ALA A 131 -14.12 -0.63 8.81
C ALA A 131 -14.29 -2.02 9.43
N GLN A 132 -15.04 -2.91 8.76
CA GLN A 132 -15.21 -4.31 9.18
C GLN A 132 -13.88 -5.06 9.23
N HIS A 133 -13.04 -4.91 8.20
CA HIS A 133 -11.73 -5.56 8.15
C HIS A 133 -10.82 -5.11 9.30
N ILE A 134 -10.73 -3.79 9.53
CA ILE A 134 -9.91 -3.24 10.63
C ILE A 134 -10.42 -3.72 11.98
N ALA A 135 -11.74 -3.68 12.21
CA ALA A 135 -12.33 -4.15 13.46
C ALA A 135 -12.02 -5.63 13.72
N ALA A 136 -12.14 -6.49 12.70
CA ALA A 136 -11.81 -7.91 12.82
C ALA A 136 -10.33 -8.14 13.16
N GLN A 137 -9.42 -7.37 12.54
CA GLN A 137 -7.98 -7.46 12.81
C GLN A 137 -7.62 -7.00 14.23
N LEU A 138 -8.21 -5.90 14.70
CA LEU A 138 -8.00 -5.44 16.08
C LEU A 138 -8.48 -6.46 17.10
N GLN A 139 -9.66 -7.06 16.90
CA GLN A 139 -10.19 -8.11 17.78
C GLN A 139 -9.33 -9.38 17.78
N ALA A 140 -8.80 -9.78 16.62
CA ALA A 140 -7.90 -10.92 16.53
C ALA A 140 -6.59 -10.67 17.29
N ASN A 141 -6.03 -9.48 17.16
CA ASN A 141 -4.81 -9.07 17.86
C ASN A 141 -5.00 -8.93 19.37
N GLU A 142 -6.18 -8.52 19.84
CA GLU A 142 -6.52 -8.51 21.26
C GLU A 142 -6.60 -9.93 21.84
N LYS A 143 -7.21 -10.87 21.12
CA LYS A 143 -7.30 -12.28 21.54
C LYS A 143 -5.93 -12.97 21.58
N GLY A 144 -5.03 -12.66 20.65
CA GLY A 144 -3.67 -13.20 20.60
C GLY A 144 -2.71 -12.64 21.67
N ARG A 145 -3.06 -11.55 22.36
CA ARG A 145 -2.28 -10.97 23.46
C ARG A 145 -2.63 -11.54 24.84
N GLY A 146 -3.62 -12.43 24.91
CA GLY A 146 -4.16 -13.00 26.15
C GLY A 146 -3.66 -14.41 26.51
N THR A 147 -2.66 -14.93 25.82
CA THR A 147 -1.95 -16.20 26.11
C THR A 147 -0.45 -15.95 26.20
#